data_AF-A0A800G040-F1
#
_entry.id   AF-A0A800G040-F1
#
_cell.length_a   1.000
_cell.length_b   1.000
_cell.length_c   1.000
_cell.angle_alpha   90.00
_cell.angle_beta   90.00
_cell.angle_gamma   90.00
#
_symmetry.space_group_name_H-M   'P 1'
#
loop_
_entity.id
_entity.type
_entity.pdbx_description
1 polymer ?
#
loop_
_entity_poly.entity_id
_entity_poly.type
_entity_poly.pdbx_seq_one_letter_code
_entity_poly.pdbx_strand_id
1 'polypeptide(L)'
;MDCLKSHNLYHEIWQCPTVLLPIELDGQPGEMVIIRPIISERGMTAAPVELPTHLLSELTGRVLDLQGVSSLALDITSKPPATIEWE
;
A
#
# COMPACT_ATOMS: atom_id res chain seq x y z
N MET A 1 -1.53 -5.15 -7.81
CA MET A 1 -2.86 -5.73 -7.50
C MET A 1 -2.90 -7.26 -7.56
N ASP A 2 -2.07 -7.91 -8.38
CA ASP A 2 -2.14 -9.37 -8.55
C ASP A 2 -1.89 -10.17 -7.27
N CYS A 3 -0.99 -9.72 -6.38
CA CYS A 3 -0.81 -10.36 -5.07
C CYS A 3 -2.09 -10.38 -4.22
N LEU A 4 -2.91 -9.32 -4.25
CA LEU A 4 -4.17 -9.30 -3.53
C LEU A 4 -5.17 -10.30 -4.12
N LYS A 5 -5.16 -10.48 -5.45
CA LYS A 5 -6.02 -11.44 -6.15
C LYS A 5 -5.60 -12.87 -5.87
N SER A 6 -4.31 -13.18 -5.93
CA SER A 6 -3.81 -14.54 -5.65
C SER A 6 -4.07 -14.99 -4.21
N HIS A 7 -4.23 -14.04 -3.28
CA HIS A 7 -4.54 -14.29 -1.87
C HIS A 7 -6.04 -14.13 -1.53
N ASN A 8 -6.92 -13.96 -2.54
CA ASN A 8 -8.36 -13.73 -2.38
C ASN A 8 -8.77 -12.48 -1.58
N LEU A 9 -7.85 -11.57 -1.28
CA LEU A 9 -8.11 -10.35 -0.51
C LEU A 9 -8.61 -9.19 -1.38
N TYR A 10 -8.52 -9.30 -2.71
CA TYR A 10 -8.91 -8.22 -3.63
C TYR A 10 -10.38 -7.80 -3.46
N HIS A 11 -11.27 -8.73 -3.09
CA HIS A 11 -12.69 -8.45 -2.88
C HIS A 11 -13.03 -7.97 -1.46
N GLU A 12 -12.11 -8.13 -0.50
CA GLU A 12 -12.26 -7.68 0.88
C GLU A 12 -11.80 -6.23 1.06
N ILE A 13 -10.88 -5.79 0.20
CA ILE A 13 -10.36 -4.43 0.19
C ILE A 13 -11.28 -3.54 -0.64
N TRP A 14 -11.76 -2.45 -0.03
CA TRP A 14 -12.60 -1.48 -0.72
C TRP A 14 -11.79 -0.68 -1.75
N GLN A 15 -10.64 -0.17 -1.33
CA GLN A 15 -9.65 0.46 -2.21
C GLN A 15 -8.23 0.21 -1.70
N CYS A 16 -7.27 0.27 -2.61
CA CYS A 16 -5.85 0.19 -2.27
C CYS A 16 -5.07 1.25 -3.07
N PRO A 17 -5.16 2.55 -2.71
CA PRO A 17 -4.31 3.56 -3.31
C PRO A 17 -2.84 3.15 -3.25
N THR A 18 -2.15 3.37 -4.36
CA THR A 18 -0.72 3.10 -4.51
C THR A 18 -0.08 4.38 -4.99
N VAL A 19 0.85 4.91 -4.21
CA VAL A 19 1.43 6.24 -4.39
C VAL A 19 2.92 6.08 -4.61
N LEU A 20 3.45 6.81 -5.59
CA LEU A 20 4.88 6.92 -5.84
C LEU A 20 5.34 8.26 -5.27
N LEU A 21 6.16 8.21 -4.24
CA LEU A 21 6.74 9.39 -3.62
C LEU A 21 8.16 9.62 -4.15
N PRO A 22 8.47 10.82 -4.68
CA PRO A 22 9.79 11.17 -5.17
C PRO A 22 10.74 11.51 -4.01
N ILE A 23 10.95 10.54 -3.11
CA ILE A 23 11.79 10.64 -1.92
C ILE A 23 12.84 9.53 -1.98
N GLU A 24 14.11 9.92 -1.85
CA GLU A 24 15.22 8.99 -1.60
C GLU A 24 15.43 8.84 -0.10
N LEU A 25 15.55 7.60 0.38
CA LEU A 25 15.83 7.30 1.78
C LEU A 25 17.26 6.82 1.94
N ASP A 26 17.96 7.35 2.94
CA ASP A 26 19.32 6.93 3.32
C ASP A 26 20.32 6.88 2.15
N GLY A 27 20.17 7.81 1.20
CA GLY A 27 21.01 7.88 0.00
C GLY A 27 20.85 6.71 -0.98
N GLN A 28 19.82 5.85 -0.82
CA GLN A 28 19.48 4.83 -1.80
C GLN A 28 18.74 5.48 -2.97
N PRO A 29 19.26 5.37 -4.21
CA PRO A 29 18.62 5.96 -5.37
C PRO A 29 17.31 5.23 -5.68
N GLY A 30 16.27 6.00 -5.99
CA GLY A 30 14.94 5.50 -6.36
C GLY A 30 13.84 6.00 -5.43
N GLU A 31 12.62 5.84 -5.90
CA GLU A 31 11.42 6.39 -5.31
C GLU A 31 10.81 5.42 -4.28
N MET A 32 10.05 5.98 -3.33
CA MET A 32 9.29 5.20 -2.37
C MET A 32 7.91 4.88 -2.92
N VAL A 33 7.47 3.63 -2.83
CA VAL A 33 6.09 3.24 -3.05
C VAL A 33 5.36 3.17 -1.72
N ILE A 34 4.16 3.75 -1.65
CA ILE A 34 3.23 3.56 -0.54
C ILE A 34 2.03 2.77 -1.04
N ILE A 35 1.65 1.73 -0.30
CA ILE A 35 0.39 1.03 -0.50
C ILE A 35 -0.55 1.31 0.68
N ARG A 36 -1.83 1.53 0.39
CA ARG A 36 -2.85 1.86 1.39
C ARG A 36 -4.10 1.01 1.23
N PRO A 37 -4.09 -0.28 1.59
CA PRO A 37 -5.28 -1.11 1.54
C PRO A 37 -6.26 -0.68 2.64
N ILE A 38 -7.48 -0.31 2.26
CA ILE A 38 -8.51 0.13 3.20
C ILE A 38 -9.83 -0.61 3.00
N ILE A 39 -10.57 -0.77 4.09
CA ILE A 39 -11.96 -1.18 4.08
C ILE A 39 -12.85 -0.01 4.48
N SER A 40 -13.97 0.13 3.78
CA SER A 40 -14.97 1.16 4.05
C SER A 40 -16.33 0.69 3.57
N GLU A 41 -17.39 1.06 4.28
CA GLU A 41 -18.76 0.79 3.83
C GLU A 41 -19.25 1.85 2.84
N ARG A 42 -18.92 3.12 3.08
CA ARG A 42 -19.51 4.29 2.38
C ARG A 42 -18.54 5.45 2.14
N GLY A 43 -17.24 5.24 2.31
CA GLY A 43 -16.18 6.23 2.07
C GLY A 43 -16.08 7.37 3.09
N MET A 44 -16.99 7.46 4.07
CA MET A 44 -16.95 8.47 5.14
C MET A 44 -15.91 8.16 6.21
N THR A 45 -15.78 6.88 6.57
CA THR A 45 -14.74 6.33 7.43
C THR A 45 -14.02 5.20 6.70
N ALA A 46 -12.74 5.00 6.99
CA ALA A 46 -11.98 3.89 6.45
C ALA A 46 -10.96 3.40 7.47
N ALA A 47 -10.83 2.08 7.56
CA ALA A 47 -9.82 1.43 8.39
C ALA A 47 -8.77 0.78 7.48
N PRO A 48 -7.47 0.80 7.86
CA PRO A 48 -6.46 0.02 7.17
C PRO A 48 -6.78 -1.47 7.25
N VAL A 49 -6.48 -2.22 6.20
CA VAL A 49 -6.62 -3.67 6.18
C VAL A 49 -5.31 -4.29 6.66
N GLU A 50 -5.42 -5.22 7.62
CA GLU A 50 -4.29 -6.03 8.06
C GLU A 50 -3.96 -7.08 6.99
N LEU A 51 -2.79 -6.97 6.37
CA LEU A 51 -2.33 -7.93 5.39
C LEU A 51 -1.53 -9.05 6.07
N PRO A 52 -1.74 -10.33 5.69
CA PRO A 52 -0.93 -11.42 6.18
C PRO A 52 0.57 -11.22 5.93
N THR A 53 1.41 -11.60 6.90
CA THR A 53 2.86 -11.39 6.81
C THR A 53 3.51 -11.99 5.56
N HIS A 54 3.06 -13.17 5.12
CA HIS A 54 3.58 -13.81 3.91
C HIS A 54 3.29 -12.99 2.64
N LEU A 55 2.10 -12.40 2.57
CA LEU A 55 1.70 -11.51 1.48
C LEU A 55 2.54 -10.22 1.50
N LEU A 56 2.80 -9.66 2.70
CA LEU A 56 3.69 -8.50 2.83
C LEU A 56 5.10 -8.82 2.33
N SER A 57 5.66 -10.00 2.68
CA SER A 57 6.97 -10.42 2.17
C SER A 57 7.00 -10.56 0.65
N GLU A 58 5.98 -11.17 0.05
CA GLU A 58 5.88 -11.29 -1.42
C GLU A 58 5.74 -9.93 -2.10
N LEU A 59 4.87 -9.06 -1.56
CA LEU A 59 4.67 -7.69 -2.05
C LEU A 59 5.98 -6.89 -2.01
N THR A 60 6.69 -6.93 -0.89
CA THR A 60 7.98 -6.25 -0.72
C THR A 60 8.98 -6.70 -1.77
N GLY A 61 9.17 -8.01 -1.96
CA GLY A 61 10.10 -8.51 -2.99
C GLY A 61 9.73 -8.01 -4.39
N ARG A 62 8.47 -8.19 -4.79
CA ARG A 62 8.02 -7.79 -6.13
C ARG A 62 8.09 -6.29 -6.38
N VAL A 63 7.83 -5.46 -5.37
CA VAL A 63 7.88 -4.00 -5.51
C VAL A 63 9.32 -3.51 -5.57
N LEU A 64 10.20 -4.04 -4.72
CA LEU A 64 11.62 -3.66 -4.74
C LEU A 64 12.37 -4.17 -5.97
N ASP A 65 11.85 -5.21 -6.64
CA ASP A 65 12.37 -5.66 -7.95
C ASP A 65 12.01 -4.71 -9.10
N LEU A 66 11.13 -3.72 -8.89
CA LEU A 66 10.79 -2.73 -9.91
C LEU A 66 11.94 -1.73 -10.08
N GLN A 67 12.31 -1.49 -11.34
CA GLN A 67 13.34 -0.51 -11.65
C GLN A 67 12.92 0.89 -11.16
N GLY A 68 13.80 1.54 -10.41
CA GLY A 68 13.59 2.90 -9.91
C GLY A 68 12.84 2.97 -8.58
N VAL A 69 12.46 1.84 -7.98
CA VAL A 69 11.87 1.80 -6.64
C VAL A 69 12.93 1.39 -5.63
N SER A 70 13.07 2.18 -4.55
CA SER A 70 14.06 1.95 -3.49
C SER A 70 13.43 1.42 -2.20
N SER A 71 12.14 1.69 -1.99
CA SER A 71 11.48 1.40 -0.72
C SER A 71 9.97 1.19 -0.89
N LEU A 72 9.39 0.44 0.05
CA LEU A 72 7.95 0.22 0.16
C LEU A 72 7.49 0.55 1.59
N ALA A 73 6.39 1.28 1.71
CA ALA A 73 5.71 1.53 2.97
C ALA A 73 4.23 1.14 2.91
N LEU A 74 3.68 0.78 4.07
CA LEU A 74 2.26 0.49 4.26
C LEU A 74 1.63 1.61 5.09
N ASP A 75 0.61 2.25 4.56
CA ASP A 75 -0.14 3.26 5.31
C ASP A 75 -1.21 2.59 6.19
N ILE A 76 -1.05 2.78 7.50
CA ILE A 76 -1.91 2.21 8.54
C ILE A 76 -2.79 3.26 9.22
N THR A 77 -3.01 4.40 8.58
CA THR A 77 -3.76 5.53 9.15
C THR A 77 -5.25 5.42 8.83
N SER A 78 -6.12 5.53 9.83
CA SER A 78 -7.57 5.55 9.62
C SER A 78 -8.05 6.89 9.03
N LYS A 79 -9.19 6.85 8.32
CA LYS A 79 -10.00 8.02 7.99
C LYS A 79 -11.20 8.08 8.93
N PRO A 80 -11.39 9.16 9.70
CA PRO A 80 -10.44 10.24 10.02
C PRO A 80 -9.29 9.78 10.95
N PRO A 81 -8.15 10.52 11.05
CA PRO A 81 -7.93 11.89 10.60
C PRO A 81 -7.49 12.05 9.13
N ALA A 82 -7.09 10.98 8.46
CA ALA A 82 -6.60 11.04 7.08
C ALA A 82 -7.73 11.09 6.05
N THR A 83 -7.37 11.33 4.79
CA THR A 83 -8.19 11.08 3.59
C THR A 83 -7.96 9.66 3.07
N ILE A 84 -8.72 9.26 2.04
CA ILE A 84 -8.50 7.96 1.37
C ILE A 84 -7.26 8.03 0.48
N GLU A 85 -7.23 9.03 -0.41
CA GLU A 85 -6.10 9.31 -1.29
C GLU A 85 -5.02 10.12 -0.52
N TRP A 86 -3.82 10.12 -1.08
CA TRP A 86 -2.68 10.92 -0.60
C TRP A 86 -2.59 12.33 -1.21
N GLU A 87 -3.57 12.72 -2.04
CA GLU A 87 -3.70 14.04 -2.69
C GLU A 87 -5.07 14.69 -2.44
#